data_AF-A0A6L5G8E3-F1
#
_entry.id   AF-A0A6L5G8E3-F1
#
_cell.length_a   1.000
_cell.length_b   1.000
_cell.length_c   1.000
_cell.angle_alpha   90.00
_cell.angle_beta   90.00
_cell.angle_gamma   90.00
#
_symmetry.space_group_name_H-M   'P 1'
#
loop_
_entity.id
_entity.type
_entity.pdbx_description
1 polymer ?
#
loop_
_entity_poly.entity_id
_entity_poly.type
_entity_poly.pdbx_seq_one_letter_code
_entity_poly.pdbx_strand_id
1 'polypeptide(L)'
;MGNPEGSAAPSAPAARPGGSLQLTLSFGSLTAPLVAIAGARASGNPLSPGEVAACVAVGFLGMLTVQIARNRRERRHGARGRVLGRIGLGRRSGRSECGYVDTQIRDPKDVQREALTIIHSSGRPREERDRAVHALAHGRASDDASRRTLRNAIQDRKLDQDQRFGMAETFCRCNPDEALAALDLFSRESANDSLMRLRAAKLINEPVTRSRAILAIAFAADVAAECRLDAAIALQDRAPYDAEAALQALATDVTDGAKVGFRVRIQAAQQWASLNRERAVEVLWQIARSPETPWYWRIEAAFELAMLKVRAAYKLLLEWGENRELPEEVRGYLFSALSKLDAQRPV
;
A
#
# COMPACT_ATOMS: atom_id res chain seq x y z
N MET A 1 8.57 -65.87 -58.25
CA MET A 1 8.89 -64.43 -58.37
C MET A 1 8.93 -63.90 -56.94
N GLY A 2 10.06 -63.74 -56.26
CA GLY A 2 11.21 -62.90 -56.60
C GLY A 2 11.31 -61.84 -55.49
N ASN A 3 12.16 -62.09 -54.50
CA ASN A 3 12.71 -61.10 -53.55
C ASN A 3 13.47 -60.00 -54.35
N PRO A 4 13.77 -58.78 -53.84
CA PRO A 4 14.39 -58.59 -52.52
C PRO A 4 14.15 -57.25 -51.77
N GLU A 5 14.83 -57.18 -50.63
CA GLU A 5 15.16 -56.08 -49.72
C GLU A 5 15.38 -54.69 -50.35
N GLY A 6 15.07 -53.65 -49.58
CA GLY A 6 15.34 -52.25 -49.91
C GLY A 6 15.34 -51.35 -48.68
N SER A 7 16.47 -51.35 -47.99
CA SER A 7 16.92 -50.37 -47.00
C SER A 7 16.88 -48.92 -47.54
N ALA A 8 16.34 -47.97 -46.78
CA ALA A 8 16.73 -46.55 -46.88
C ALA A 8 16.47 -45.78 -45.58
N ALA A 9 17.55 -45.14 -45.13
CA ALA A 9 17.77 -44.36 -43.91
C ALA A 9 16.75 -43.23 -43.60
N PRO A 10 16.69 -42.79 -42.33
CA PRO A 10 15.96 -41.59 -41.94
C PRO A 10 16.74 -40.33 -42.36
N SER A 11 16.14 -39.54 -43.24
CA SER A 11 16.62 -38.20 -43.61
C SER A 11 16.27 -37.19 -42.51
N ALA A 12 17.29 -36.77 -41.76
CA ALA A 12 17.25 -35.56 -40.94
C ALA A 12 17.02 -34.31 -41.81
N PRO A 13 16.29 -33.30 -41.30
CA PRO A 13 16.57 -31.94 -41.69
C PRO A 13 16.94 -31.07 -40.48
N ALA A 14 18.13 -30.48 -40.63
CA ALA A 14 18.51 -29.16 -40.15
C ALA A 14 18.58 -28.95 -38.64
N ALA A 15 19.77 -29.27 -38.10
CA ALA A 15 20.38 -28.49 -37.03
C ALA A 15 20.28 -26.99 -37.38
N ARG A 16 19.39 -26.28 -36.68
CA ARG A 16 19.42 -24.82 -36.64
C ARG A 16 20.58 -24.39 -35.75
N PRO A 17 21.29 -23.33 -36.14
CA PRO A 17 22.54 -22.92 -35.52
C PRO A 17 22.30 -22.62 -34.04
N GLY A 18 23.20 -23.16 -33.21
CA GLY A 18 23.32 -22.80 -31.82
C GLY A 18 23.46 -21.29 -31.71
N GLY A 19 22.34 -20.62 -31.42
CA GLY A 19 22.38 -19.29 -30.87
C GLY A 19 23.06 -19.43 -29.52
N SER A 20 24.35 -19.09 -29.47
CA SER A 20 25.01 -18.82 -28.21
C SER A 20 24.13 -17.80 -27.50
N LEU A 21 23.39 -18.25 -26.48
CA LEU A 21 22.90 -17.36 -25.45
C LEU A 21 24.16 -16.83 -24.79
N GLN A 22 24.71 -15.75 -25.36
CA GLN A 22 25.45 -14.78 -24.57
C GLN A 22 24.43 -14.29 -23.55
N LEU A 23 24.38 -14.98 -22.41
CA LEU A 23 23.93 -14.42 -21.16
C LEU A 23 24.87 -13.25 -20.90
N THR A 24 24.53 -12.09 -21.45
CA THR A 24 24.94 -10.82 -20.87
C THR A 24 24.29 -10.79 -19.49
N LEU A 25 24.96 -11.41 -18.53
CA LEU A 25 24.71 -11.25 -17.11
C LEU A 25 24.94 -9.77 -16.83
N SER A 26 23.86 -8.99 -16.90
CA SER A 26 23.84 -7.69 -16.25
C SER A 26 24.12 -7.95 -14.78
N PHE A 27 25.29 -7.50 -14.32
CA PHE A 27 25.77 -7.63 -12.94
C PHE A 27 24.83 -7.01 -11.88
N GLY A 28 23.72 -6.37 -12.29
CA GLY A 28 22.74 -5.77 -11.40
C GLY A 28 21.73 -6.71 -10.75
N SER A 29 21.58 -7.99 -11.16
CA SER A 29 20.42 -8.81 -10.72
C SER A 29 20.73 -10.05 -9.86
N LEU A 30 21.98 -10.29 -9.47
CA LEU A 30 22.33 -11.29 -8.44
C LEU A 30 22.41 -10.68 -7.03
N THR A 31 22.26 -9.36 -6.92
CA THR A 31 22.40 -8.62 -5.66
C THR A 31 21.34 -9.01 -4.63
N ALA A 32 20.08 -9.18 -5.03
CA ALA A 32 19.00 -9.50 -4.09
C ALA A 32 19.17 -10.84 -3.35
N PRO A 33 19.42 -12.00 -4.01
CA PRO A 33 19.61 -13.26 -3.29
C PRO A 33 20.93 -13.29 -2.51
N LEU A 34 22.00 -12.65 -3.01
CA LEU A 34 23.27 -12.57 -2.28
C LEU A 34 23.18 -11.67 -1.03
N VAL A 35 22.42 -10.57 -1.09
CA VAL A 35 22.15 -9.70 0.08
C VAL A 35 21.28 -10.41 1.11
N ALA A 36 20.31 -11.23 0.69
CA ALA A 36 19.51 -12.04 1.62
C ALA A 36 20.36 -13.12 2.32
N ILE A 37 21.26 -13.79 1.59
CA ILE A 37 22.17 -14.80 2.15
C ILE A 37 23.22 -14.14 3.07
N ALA A 38 23.73 -12.96 2.71
CA ALA A 38 24.65 -12.19 3.55
C ALA A 38 23.96 -11.66 4.83
N GLY A 39 22.71 -11.21 4.72
CA GLY A 39 21.90 -10.77 5.85
C GLY A 39 21.60 -11.89 6.84
N ALA A 40 21.27 -13.10 6.37
CA ALA A 40 21.01 -14.25 7.22
C ALA A 40 22.28 -14.74 7.97
N ARG A 41 23.47 -14.63 7.34
CA ARG A 41 24.75 -14.90 8.02
C ARG A 41 25.10 -13.83 9.07
N ALA A 42 24.75 -12.57 8.83
CA ALA A 42 24.98 -11.49 9.78
C ALA A 42 24.04 -11.55 11.00
N SER A 43 22.87 -12.18 10.87
CA SER A 43 21.87 -12.32 11.94
C SER A 43 22.03 -13.59 12.79
N GLY A 44 23.17 -14.29 12.72
CA GLY A 44 23.47 -15.46 13.56
C GLY A 44 22.67 -16.73 13.25
N ASN A 45 21.86 -16.74 12.19
CA ASN A 45 21.08 -17.90 11.75
C ASN A 45 21.47 -18.29 10.31
N PRO A 46 22.57 -19.05 10.13
CA PRO A 46 22.99 -19.46 8.79
C PRO A 46 21.94 -20.39 8.17
N LEU A 47 21.41 -19.98 7.02
CA LEU A 47 20.48 -20.77 6.22
C LEU A 47 21.08 -22.15 5.92
N SER A 48 20.26 -23.19 6.04
CA SER A 48 20.63 -24.54 5.65
C SER A 48 20.88 -24.62 4.13
N PRO A 49 21.70 -25.58 3.65
CA PRO A 49 21.97 -25.72 2.22
C PRO A 49 20.70 -25.87 1.35
N GLY A 50 19.63 -26.46 1.91
CA GLY A 50 18.34 -26.59 1.23
C GLY A 50 17.59 -25.26 1.07
N GLU A 51 17.67 -24.37 2.06
CA GLU A 51 17.04 -23.05 2.01
C GLU A 51 17.78 -22.10 1.07
N VAL A 52 19.12 -22.21 1.02
CA VAL A 52 19.93 -21.48 0.03
C VAL A 52 19.58 -21.93 -1.39
N ALA A 53 19.43 -23.24 -1.62
CA ALA A 53 19.00 -23.77 -2.91
C ALA A 53 17.58 -23.31 -3.29
N ALA A 54 16.66 -23.22 -2.32
CA ALA A 54 15.30 -22.72 -2.54
C ALA A 54 15.28 -21.23 -2.91
N CYS A 55 16.05 -20.39 -2.21
CA CYS A 55 16.15 -18.96 -2.54
C CYS A 55 16.72 -18.73 -3.94
N VAL A 56 17.73 -19.50 -4.35
CA VAL A 56 18.29 -19.44 -5.70
C VAL A 56 17.29 -19.94 -6.73
N ALA A 57 16.57 -21.04 -6.46
CA ALA A 57 15.56 -21.59 -7.37
C ALA A 57 14.38 -20.62 -7.59
N VAL A 58 13.90 -19.94 -6.54
CA VAL A 58 12.85 -18.91 -6.65
C VAL A 58 13.34 -17.71 -7.47
N GLY A 59 14.59 -17.29 -7.29
CA GLY A 59 15.22 -16.26 -8.11
C GLY A 59 15.28 -16.63 -9.60
N PHE A 60 15.65 -17.88 -9.91
CA PHE A 60 15.66 -18.39 -11.27
C PHE A 60 14.26 -18.53 -11.88
N LEU A 61 13.25 -18.99 -11.11
CA LEU A 61 11.86 -19.06 -11.58
C LEU A 61 11.28 -17.67 -11.88
N GLY A 62 11.63 -16.67 -11.06
CA GLY A 62 11.30 -15.27 -11.28
C GLY A 62 11.92 -14.71 -12.57
N MET A 63 13.19 -15.03 -12.85
CA MET A 63 13.82 -14.62 -14.11
C MET A 63 13.18 -15.31 -15.32
N LEU A 64 12.87 -16.61 -15.21
CA LEU A 64 12.28 -17.38 -16.30
C LEU A 64 10.86 -16.87 -16.65
N THR A 65 10.07 -16.50 -15.65
CA THR A 65 8.73 -15.92 -15.85
C THR A 65 8.78 -14.53 -16.48
N VAL A 66 9.76 -13.69 -16.10
CA VAL A 66 9.98 -12.37 -16.73
C VAL A 66 10.47 -12.51 -18.18
N GLN A 67 11.37 -13.44 -18.47
CA GLN A 67 11.82 -13.72 -19.85
C GLN A 67 10.71 -14.32 -20.73
N ILE A 68 9.86 -15.20 -20.19
CA ILE A 68 8.71 -15.75 -20.91
C ILE A 68 7.66 -14.65 -21.18
N ALA A 69 7.44 -13.73 -20.23
CA ALA A 69 6.53 -12.58 -20.43
C ALA A 69 7.06 -11.61 -21.49
N ARG A 70 8.38 -11.38 -21.55
CA ARG A 70 9.04 -10.54 -22.56
C ARG A 70 9.00 -11.18 -23.96
N ASN A 71 9.30 -12.48 -24.07
CA ASN A 71 9.18 -13.23 -25.33
C ASN A 71 7.73 -13.34 -25.83
N ARG A 72 6.73 -13.35 -24.93
CA ARG A 72 5.30 -13.31 -25.32
C ARG A 72 4.84 -11.94 -25.82
N ARG A 73 5.48 -10.83 -25.38
CA ARG A 73 5.23 -9.49 -25.93
C ARG A 73 5.84 -9.33 -27.33
N GLU A 74 7.03 -9.85 -27.57
CA GLU A 74 7.69 -9.77 -28.88
C GLU A 74 6.99 -10.63 -29.95
N ARG A 75 6.44 -11.80 -29.56
CA ARG A 75 5.66 -12.65 -30.49
C ARG A 75 4.26 -12.12 -30.84
N ARG A 76 3.70 -11.17 -30.07
CA ARG A 76 2.38 -10.56 -30.37
C ARG A 76 2.44 -9.41 -31.38
N HIS A 77 3.63 -8.93 -31.75
CA HIS A 77 3.82 -7.90 -32.78
C HIS A 77 4.24 -8.45 -34.16
N GLY A 78 4.26 -9.78 -34.37
CA GLY A 78 4.78 -10.41 -35.59
C GLY A 78 3.75 -11.01 -36.56
N ALA A 79 2.44 -10.79 -36.39
CA ALA A 79 1.44 -11.45 -37.25
C ALA A 79 0.19 -10.60 -37.49
N ARG A 80 0.25 -9.64 -38.43
CA ARG A 80 -0.92 -9.23 -39.21
C ARG A 80 -0.57 -9.19 -40.69
N GLY A 81 -1.34 -9.98 -41.42
CA GLY A 81 -1.15 -10.31 -42.82
C GLY A 81 -1.25 -9.13 -43.78
N ARG A 82 -0.53 -9.33 -44.88
CA ARG A 82 -0.59 -8.62 -46.14
C ARG A 82 -2.03 -8.54 -46.67
N VAL A 83 -2.48 -7.35 -47.04
CA VAL A 83 -3.39 -7.15 -48.18
C VAL A 83 -2.82 -6.01 -49.01
N LEU A 84 -2.54 -6.34 -50.28
CA LEU A 84 -2.03 -5.44 -51.30
C LEU A 84 -3.00 -4.29 -51.59
N GLY A 85 -2.49 -3.07 -51.63
CA GLY A 85 -3.22 -1.89 -52.07
C GLY A 85 -2.27 -0.78 -52.54
N ARG A 86 -1.87 -0.90 -53.82
CA ARG A 86 -1.40 0.15 -54.76
C ARG A 86 -0.51 1.30 -54.26
N ILE A 87 0.70 1.30 -54.82
CA ILE A 87 1.74 2.32 -54.82
C ILE A 87 1.22 3.67 -55.35
N GLY A 88 1.43 4.73 -54.57
CA GLY A 88 1.37 6.13 -54.99
C GLY A 88 2.46 6.92 -54.25
N LEU A 89 3.52 7.27 -54.97
CA LEU A 89 4.67 8.03 -54.48
C LEU A 89 4.28 9.49 -54.18
N GLY A 90 4.50 9.95 -52.95
CA GLY A 90 4.22 11.34 -52.56
C GLY A 90 4.92 11.78 -51.26
N ARG A 91 6.05 12.46 -51.45
CA ARG A 91 6.92 13.23 -50.54
C ARG A 91 6.49 13.50 -49.08
N ARG A 92 7.48 13.29 -48.20
CA ARG A 92 7.60 13.66 -46.77
C ARG A 92 7.19 15.11 -46.47
N SER A 93 6.37 15.28 -45.43
CA SER A 93 6.46 16.42 -44.50
C SER A 93 6.12 15.93 -43.09
N GLY A 94 7.01 16.23 -42.14
CA GLY A 94 6.80 15.90 -40.72
C GLY A 94 5.69 16.76 -40.15
N ARG A 95 4.55 16.13 -39.85
CA ARG A 95 3.52 16.66 -38.96
C ARG A 95 3.44 15.73 -37.77
N SER A 96 3.66 16.31 -36.60
CA SER A 96 3.42 15.75 -35.29
C SER A 96 2.11 14.97 -35.29
N GLU A 97 2.17 13.69 -34.94
CA GLU A 97 1.00 12.85 -34.71
C GLU A 97 0.23 13.39 -33.50
N CYS A 98 -0.66 14.35 -33.72
CA CYS A 98 -1.84 14.48 -32.88
C CYS A 98 -2.60 13.16 -33.05
N GLY A 99 -2.53 12.30 -32.03
CA GLY A 99 -3.36 11.10 -31.95
C GLY A 99 -4.81 11.48 -32.28
N TYR A 100 -5.41 10.74 -33.20
CA TYR A 100 -6.77 10.94 -33.68
C TYR A 100 -7.72 11.08 -32.48
N VAL A 101 -8.13 12.31 -32.18
CA VAL A 101 -9.26 12.57 -31.29
C VAL A 101 -10.47 12.15 -32.11
N ASP A 102 -11.03 10.99 -31.78
CA ASP A 102 -12.24 10.49 -32.41
C ASP A 102 -13.39 11.46 -32.09
N THR A 103 -13.64 12.41 -32.98
CA THR A 103 -14.67 13.45 -32.83
C THR A 103 -16.07 12.94 -33.22
N GLN A 104 -16.27 11.63 -33.33
CA GLN A 104 -17.63 11.10 -33.41
C GLN A 104 -18.34 11.40 -32.10
N ILE A 105 -19.29 12.33 -32.14
CA ILE A 105 -20.21 12.62 -31.05
C ILE A 105 -21.00 11.33 -30.80
N ARG A 106 -20.50 10.48 -29.90
CA ARG A 106 -21.21 9.28 -29.46
C ARG A 106 -22.52 9.70 -28.81
N ASP A 107 -23.57 8.91 -29.04
CA ASP A 107 -24.83 9.11 -28.33
C ASP A 107 -24.55 9.07 -26.81
N PRO A 108 -24.98 10.09 -26.04
CA PRO A 108 -24.89 10.11 -24.59
C PRO A 108 -25.27 8.77 -23.91
N LYS A 109 -26.28 8.07 -24.42
CA LYS A 109 -26.74 6.78 -23.87
C LYS A 109 -25.76 5.63 -24.12
N ASP A 110 -25.09 5.63 -25.26
CA ASP A 110 -24.11 4.59 -25.58
C ASP A 110 -22.84 4.77 -24.73
N VAL A 111 -22.44 6.02 -24.47
CA VAL A 111 -21.35 6.34 -23.55
C VAL A 111 -21.68 5.87 -22.13
N GLN A 112 -22.92 6.02 -21.66
CA GLN A 112 -23.34 5.51 -20.35
C GLN A 112 -23.28 3.99 -20.29
N ARG A 113 -23.81 3.28 -21.29
CA ARG A 113 -23.78 1.82 -21.33
C ARG A 113 -22.34 1.30 -21.32
N GLU A 114 -21.48 1.90 -22.13
CA GLU A 114 -20.06 1.56 -22.17
C GLU A 114 -19.40 1.82 -20.80
N ALA A 115 -19.62 3.00 -20.20
CA ALA A 115 -19.10 3.31 -18.89
C ALA A 115 -19.57 2.33 -17.80
N LEU A 116 -20.83 1.92 -17.82
CA LEU A 116 -21.38 0.90 -16.92
C LEU A 116 -20.69 -0.45 -17.10
N THR A 117 -20.46 -0.88 -18.35
CA THR A 117 -19.71 -2.13 -18.60
C THR A 117 -18.27 -2.05 -18.11
N ILE A 118 -17.64 -0.88 -18.21
CA ILE A 118 -16.25 -0.68 -17.77
C ILE A 118 -16.14 -0.75 -16.25
N ILE A 119 -17.03 -0.10 -15.49
CA ILE A 119 -16.94 -0.09 -14.02
C ILE A 119 -17.20 -1.46 -13.39
N HIS A 120 -17.97 -2.33 -14.05
CA HIS A 120 -18.24 -3.70 -13.60
C HIS A 120 -17.25 -4.75 -14.13
N SER A 121 -16.38 -4.40 -15.09
CA SER A 121 -15.43 -5.33 -15.68
C SER A 121 -14.18 -5.46 -14.79
N SER A 122 -13.94 -6.68 -14.29
CA SER A 122 -12.65 -7.02 -13.70
C SER A 122 -11.56 -6.98 -14.80
N GLY A 123 -10.39 -6.44 -14.46
CA GLY A 123 -9.24 -6.37 -15.37
C GLY A 123 -9.12 -5.12 -16.24
N ARG A 124 -10.05 -4.16 -16.15
CA ARG A 124 -9.91 -2.87 -16.83
C ARG A 124 -8.86 -1.98 -16.13
N PRO A 125 -7.99 -1.29 -16.90
CA PRO A 125 -7.06 -0.30 -16.36
C PRO A 125 -7.80 0.73 -15.49
N ARG A 126 -7.12 1.20 -14.44
CA ARG A 126 -7.67 2.22 -13.54
C ARG A 126 -8.11 3.47 -14.29
N GLU A 127 -7.30 3.93 -15.25
CA GLU A 127 -7.59 5.11 -16.08
C GLU A 127 -8.85 4.98 -16.94
N GLU A 128 -9.16 3.77 -17.44
CA GLU A 128 -10.42 3.52 -18.16
C GLU A 128 -11.62 3.60 -17.22
N ARG A 129 -11.47 3.05 -16.01
CA ARG A 129 -12.51 3.12 -14.97
C ARG A 129 -12.73 4.55 -14.47
N ASP A 130 -11.66 5.32 -14.27
CA ASP A 130 -11.77 6.71 -13.84
C ASP A 130 -12.48 7.57 -14.91
N ARG A 131 -12.19 7.33 -16.20
CA ARG A 131 -12.93 7.97 -17.31
C ARG A 131 -14.41 7.56 -17.34
N ALA A 132 -14.70 6.28 -17.10
CA ALA A 132 -16.08 5.79 -17.01
C ALA A 132 -16.83 6.43 -15.84
N VAL A 133 -16.22 6.51 -14.66
CA VAL A 133 -16.77 7.20 -13.48
C VAL A 133 -17.03 8.67 -13.80
N HIS A 134 -16.09 9.37 -14.43
CA HIS A 134 -16.26 10.76 -14.84
C HIS A 134 -17.45 10.93 -15.81
N ALA A 135 -17.59 10.05 -16.80
CA ALA A 135 -18.71 10.06 -17.73
C ALA A 135 -20.06 9.86 -17.02
N LEU A 136 -20.12 8.97 -16.03
CA LEU A 136 -21.35 8.70 -15.26
C LEU A 136 -21.67 9.78 -14.23
N ALA A 137 -20.66 10.42 -13.64
CA ALA A 137 -20.82 11.42 -12.58
C ALA A 137 -21.07 12.83 -13.11
N HIS A 138 -20.46 13.19 -14.25
CA HIS A 138 -20.46 14.56 -14.77
C HIS A 138 -20.58 14.65 -16.30
N GLY A 139 -20.63 13.52 -17.02
CA GLY A 139 -20.76 13.54 -18.48
C GLY A 139 -22.07 14.18 -18.96
N ARG A 140 -22.13 14.56 -20.24
CA ARG A 140 -23.32 15.18 -20.86
C ARG A 140 -24.60 14.34 -20.74
N ALA A 141 -24.44 13.02 -20.56
CA ALA A 141 -25.52 12.07 -20.34
C ALA A 141 -25.91 11.92 -18.86
N SER A 142 -25.07 12.37 -17.93
CA SER A 142 -25.18 12.04 -16.50
C SER A 142 -26.50 12.48 -15.91
N ASP A 143 -27.25 11.51 -15.40
CA ASP A 143 -28.52 11.68 -14.73
C ASP A 143 -28.49 11.07 -13.32
N ASP A 144 -29.57 11.26 -12.56
CA ASP A 144 -29.70 10.69 -11.22
C ASP A 144 -29.65 9.15 -11.23
N ALA A 145 -30.05 8.50 -12.32
CA ALA A 145 -29.93 7.06 -12.46
C ALA A 145 -28.46 6.63 -12.54
N SER A 146 -27.65 7.31 -13.34
CA SER A 146 -26.20 7.05 -13.47
C SER A 146 -25.47 7.23 -12.15
N ARG A 147 -25.75 8.32 -11.42
CA ARG A 147 -25.17 8.57 -10.09
C ARG A 147 -25.59 7.53 -9.07
N ARG A 148 -26.87 7.11 -9.08
CA ARG A 148 -27.34 6.00 -8.23
C ARG A 148 -26.64 4.68 -8.57
N THR A 149 -26.48 4.34 -9.84
CA THR A 149 -25.76 3.12 -10.25
C THR A 149 -24.31 3.16 -9.82
N LEU A 150 -23.65 4.32 -9.92
CA LEU A 150 -22.29 4.50 -9.43
C LEU A 150 -22.18 4.29 -7.90
N ARG A 151 -23.13 4.84 -7.12
CA ARG A 151 -23.21 4.56 -5.67
C ARG A 151 -23.38 3.07 -5.39
N ASN A 152 -24.26 2.39 -6.12
CA ASN A 152 -24.49 0.97 -5.96
C ASN A 152 -23.24 0.15 -6.31
N ALA A 153 -22.51 0.51 -7.36
CA ALA A 153 -21.26 -0.15 -7.74
C ALA A 153 -20.17 0.03 -6.66
N ILE A 154 -20.07 1.19 -6.01
CA ILE A 154 -19.15 1.41 -4.88
C ILE A 154 -19.48 0.50 -3.69
N GLN A 155 -20.76 0.12 -3.52
CA GLN A 155 -21.21 -0.79 -2.46
C GLN A 155 -21.25 -2.27 -2.89
N ASP A 156 -21.04 -2.58 -4.17
CA ASP A 156 -21.16 -3.94 -4.69
C ASP A 156 -19.97 -4.81 -4.27
N ARG A 157 -20.15 -5.61 -3.23
CA ARG A 157 -19.11 -6.50 -2.68
C ARG A 157 -18.57 -7.54 -3.67
N LYS A 158 -19.18 -7.72 -4.85
CA LYS A 158 -18.62 -8.53 -5.94
C LYS A 158 -17.41 -7.86 -6.60
N LEU A 159 -17.30 -6.54 -6.51
CA LEU A 159 -16.17 -5.78 -6.98
C LEU A 159 -15.07 -5.75 -5.91
N ASP A 160 -13.83 -5.83 -6.39
CA ASP A 160 -12.66 -5.74 -5.53
C ASP A 160 -12.61 -4.39 -4.79
N GLN A 161 -12.08 -4.42 -3.56
CA GLN A 161 -12.12 -3.27 -2.66
C GLN A 161 -11.36 -2.06 -3.23
N ASP A 162 -10.20 -2.27 -3.86
CA ASP A 162 -9.43 -1.17 -4.46
C ASP A 162 -10.20 -0.55 -5.62
N GLN A 163 -10.97 -1.36 -6.34
CA GLN A 163 -11.84 -0.88 -7.41
C GLN A 163 -12.97 -0.02 -6.86
N ARG A 164 -13.66 -0.50 -5.83
CA ARG A 164 -14.74 0.24 -5.16
C ARG A 164 -14.24 1.57 -4.59
N PHE A 165 -13.10 1.55 -3.90
CA PHE A 165 -12.50 2.76 -3.35
C PHE A 165 -12.05 3.74 -4.44
N GLY A 166 -11.39 3.26 -5.49
CA GLY A 166 -10.98 4.10 -6.62
C GLY A 166 -12.17 4.78 -7.32
N MET A 167 -13.29 4.07 -7.47
CA MET A 167 -14.52 4.67 -7.99
C MET A 167 -15.07 5.74 -7.04
N ALA A 168 -15.08 5.49 -5.73
CA ALA A 168 -15.54 6.45 -4.73
C ALA A 168 -14.68 7.73 -4.71
N GLU A 169 -13.36 7.57 -4.80
CA GLU A 169 -12.41 8.67 -4.88
C GLU A 169 -12.66 9.52 -6.14
N THR A 170 -12.74 8.90 -7.31
CA THR A 170 -13.00 9.61 -8.57
C THR A 170 -14.39 10.24 -8.58
N PHE A 171 -15.40 9.58 -8.00
CA PHE A 171 -16.74 10.15 -7.86
C PHE A 171 -16.73 11.39 -6.99
N CYS A 172 -16.05 11.35 -5.84
CA CYS A 172 -15.90 12.50 -4.94
C CYS A 172 -15.23 13.69 -5.61
N ARG A 173 -14.24 13.47 -6.49
CA ARG A 173 -13.61 14.55 -7.27
C ARG A 173 -14.57 15.18 -8.28
N CYS A 174 -15.49 14.40 -8.84
CA CYS A 174 -16.44 14.88 -9.84
C CYS A 174 -17.66 15.56 -9.21
N ASN A 175 -18.18 14.98 -8.13
CA ASN A 175 -19.36 15.47 -7.42
C ASN A 175 -19.29 15.08 -5.93
N PRO A 176 -18.73 15.96 -5.06
CA PRO A 176 -18.46 15.63 -3.67
C PRO A 176 -19.73 15.40 -2.85
N ASP A 177 -20.79 16.16 -3.12
CA ASP A 177 -22.04 16.08 -2.36
C ASP A 177 -22.78 14.77 -2.64
N GLU A 178 -22.82 14.34 -3.90
CA GLU A 178 -23.46 13.08 -4.29
C GLU A 178 -22.66 11.84 -3.88
N ALA A 179 -21.32 11.99 -3.76
CA ALA A 179 -20.41 10.93 -3.30
C ALA A 179 -20.44 10.73 -1.78
N LEU A 180 -20.93 11.71 -1.00
CA LEU A 180 -20.95 11.70 0.45
C LEU A 180 -21.53 10.40 1.03
N ALA A 181 -22.73 10.02 0.60
CA ALA A 181 -23.41 8.83 1.11
C ALA A 181 -22.63 7.54 0.79
N ALA A 182 -21.98 7.48 -0.37
CA ALA A 182 -21.18 6.32 -0.75
C ALA A 182 -19.89 6.20 0.07
N LEU A 183 -19.20 7.32 0.30
CA LEU A 183 -17.99 7.36 1.14
C LEU A 183 -18.31 7.07 2.61
N ASP A 184 -19.40 7.62 3.15
CA ASP A 184 -19.83 7.37 4.53
C ASP A 184 -20.12 5.88 4.75
N LEU A 185 -20.92 5.27 3.88
CA LEU A 185 -21.19 3.82 3.93
C LEU A 185 -19.92 2.99 3.76
N PHE A 186 -19.07 3.34 2.79
CA PHE A 186 -17.81 2.62 2.57
C PHE A 186 -16.89 2.66 3.80
N SER A 187 -16.85 3.79 4.52
CA SER A 187 -16.01 3.96 5.71
C SER A 187 -16.48 3.12 6.91
N ARG A 188 -17.77 2.82 6.99
CA ARG A 188 -18.39 2.08 8.10
C ARG A 188 -18.47 0.57 7.87
N GLU A 189 -18.35 0.15 6.63
CA GLU A 189 -18.43 -1.26 6.25
C GLU A 189 -17.24 -2.05 6.81
N SER A 190 -17.51 -2.97 7.75
CA SER A 190 -16.47 -3.77 8.42
C SER A 190 -15.79 -4.79 7.51
N ALA A 191 -16.42 -5.16 6.38
CA ALA A 191 -15.80 -6.00 5.37
C ALA A 191 -14.65 -5.30 4.61
N ASN A 192 -14.53 -3.98 4.72
CA ASN A 192 -13.46 -3.22 4.09
C ASN A 192 -12.22 -3.15 5.01
N ASP A 193 -11.03 -3.26 4.40
CA ASP A 193 -9.75 -2.98 5.08
C ASP A 193 -9.74 -1.66 5.86
N SER A 194 -9.09 -1.68 7.02
CA SER A 194 -8.99 -0.58 7.98
C SER A 194 -8.45 0.73 7.36
N LEU A 195 -7.41 0.64 6.54
CA LEU A 195 -6.78 1.79 5.92
C LEU A 195 -7.71 2.44 4.91
N MET A 196 -8.40 1.63 4.10
CA MET A 196 -9.33 2.14 3.10
C MET A 196 -10.56 2.77 3.72
N ARG A 197 -11.06 2.23 4.84
CA ARG A 197 -12.14 2.86 5.63
C ARG A 197 -11.73 4.24 6.12
N LEU A 198 -10.52 4.38 6.67
CA LEU A 198 -9.99 5.67 7.13
C LEU A 198 -9.80 6.65 5.98
N ARG A 199 -9.26 6.19 4.85
CA ARG A 199 -9.11 7.02 3.65
C ARG A 199 -10.46 7.51 3.15
N ALA A 200 -11.48 6.66 3.10
CA ALA A 200 -12.83 7.05 2.70
C ALA A 200 -13.42 8.09 3.66
N ALA A 201 -13.29 7.89 4.97
CA ALA A 201 -13.74 8.86 5.97
C ALA A 201 -13.06 10.23 5.79
N LYS A 202 -11.75 10.27 5.54
CA LYS A 202 -10.98 11.51 5.32
C LYS A 202 -11.38 12.26 4.04
N LEU A 203 -11.91 11.56 3.02
CA LEU A 203 -12.36 12.16 1.76
C LEU A 203 -13.75 12.83 1.85
N ILE A 204 -14.57 12.52 2.86
CA ILE A 204 -15.93 13.07 2.99
C ILE A 204 -15.87 14.60 3.05
N ASN A 205 -16.47 15.32 2.11
CA ASN A 205 -16.35 16.78 2.07
C ASN A 205 -17.05 17.49 3.24
N GLU A 206 -18.22 16.98 3.65
CA GLU A 206 -19.06 17.59 4.69
C GLU A 206 -18.43 17.39 6.10
N PRO A 207 -18.12 18.48 6.84
CA PRO A 207 -17.35 18.40 8.08
C PRO A 207 -17.97 17.53 9.18
N VAL A 208 -19.28 17.59 9.40
CA VAL A 208 -19.95 16.87 10.49
C VAL A 208 -19.93 15.35 10.21
N THR A 209 -20.28 14.95 9.00
CA THR A 209 -20.25 13.55 8.55
C THR A 209 -18.82 13.03 8.54
N ARG A 210 -17.84 13.83 8.11
CA ARG A 210 -16.41 13.48 8.18
C ARG A 210 -16.00 13.20 9.61
N SER A 211 -16.24 14.13 10.53
CA SER A 211 -15.88 13.96 11.95
C SER A 211 -16.54 12.74 12.55
N ARG A 212 -17.84 12.50 12.28
CA ARG A 212 -18.56 11.31 12.75
C ARG A 212 -17.98 10.01 12.19
N ALA A 213 -17.62 9.97 10.91
CA ALA A 213 -17.02 8.79 10.29
C ALA A 213 -15.62 8.51 10.87
N ILE A 214 -14.79 9.55 11.03
CA ILE A 214 -13.46 9.41 11.67
C ILE A 214 -13.60 8.95 13.12
N LEU A 215 -14.56 9.50 13.87
CA LEU A 215 -14.85 9.10 15.25
C LEU A 215 -15.23 7.62 15.33
N ALA A 216 -16.12 7.17 14.45
CA ALA A 216 -16.50 5.75 14.39
C ALA A 216 -15.28 4.85 14.15
N ILE A 217 -14.34 5.26 13.30
CA ILE A 217 -13.10 4.52 13.04
C ILE A 217 -12.17 4.52 14.26
N ALA A 218 -12.01 5.65 14.96
CA ALA A 218 -11.13 5.75 16.12
C ALA A 218 -11.50 4.76 17.25
N PHE A 219 -12.79 4.49 17.42
CA PHE A 219 -13.31 3.59 18.46
C PHE A 219 -13.68 2.18 17.96
N ALA A 220 -13.58 1.90 16.66
CA ALA A 220 -13.94 0.59 16.11
C ALA A 220 -12.92 -0.49 16.52
N ALA A 221 -13.38 -1.52 17.23
CA ALA A 221 -12.51 -2.59 17.74
C ALA A 221 -11.95 -3.50 16.62
N ASP A 222 -12.66 -3.59 15.48
CA ASP A 222 -12.27 -4.36 14.30
C ASP A 222 -11.26 -3.61 13.41
N VAL A 223 -10.95 -2.34 13.72
CA VAL A 223 -9.98 -1.53 12.98
C VAL A 223 -8.60 -1.65 13.60
N ALA A 224 -7.57 -1.78 12.75
CA ALA A 224 -6.18 -1.83 13.16
C ALA A 224 -5.79 -0.60 14.02
N ALA A 225 -5.02 -0.82 15.08
CA ALA A 225 -4.71 0.21 16.07
C ALA A 225 -3.99 1.44 15.47
N GLU A 226 -3.13 1.25 14.46
CA GLU A 226 -2.51 2.35 13.70
C GLU A 226 -3.55 3.23 13.00
N CYS A 227 -4.57 2.64 12.38
CA CYS A 227 -5.65 3.39 11.73
C CYS A 227 -6.54 4.12 12.76
N ARG A 228 -6.76 3.50 13.93
CA ARG A 228 -7.48 4.14 15.04
C ARG A 228 -6.71 5.35 15.57
N LEU A 229 -5.39 5.25 15.70
CA LEU A 229 -4.52 6.35 16.10
C LEU A 229 -4.56 7.49 15.08
N ASP A 230 -4.39 7.18 13.79
CA ASP A 230 -4.45 8.18 12.71
C ASP A 230 -5.83 8.87 12.63
N ALA A 231 -6.90 8.16 12.99
CA ALA A 231 -8.24 8.72 13.12
C ALA A 231 -8.33 9.67 14.32
N ALA A 232 -7.83 9.25 15.48
CA ALA A 232 -7.83 10.07 16.70
C ALA A 232 -7.02 11.37 16.53
N ILE A 233 -5.85 11.30 15.89
CA ILE A 233 -5.03 12.49 15.55
C ILE A 233 -5.82 13.44 14.63
N ALA A 234 -6.51 12.91 13.63
CA ALA A 234 -7.30 13.72 12.69
C ALA A 234 -8.51 14.42 13.34
N LEU A 235 -8.90 14.03 14.56
CA LEU A 235 -9.96 14.67 15.34
C LEU A 235 -9.47 15.85 16.19
N GLN A 236 -8.17 15.98 16.48
CA GLN A 236 -7.66 16.97 17.44
C GLN A 236 -8.13 18.40 17.14
N ASP A 237 -8.09 18.83 15.87
CA ASP A 237 -8.49 20.18 15.47
C ASP A 237 -10.01 20.40 15.42
N ARG A 238 -10.80 19.32 15.34
CA ARG A 238 -12.25 19.38 15.02
C ARG A 238 -13.15 18.99 16.19
N ALA A 239 -12.69 18.05 17.00
CA ALA A 239 -13.40 17.45 18.12
C ALA A 239 -12.37 17.05 19.20
N PRO A 240 -11.75 18.03 19.89
CA PRO A 240 -10.63 17.77 20.81
C PRO A 240 -11.03 16.87 21.98
N TYR A 241 -12.27 16.95 22.47
CA TYR A 241 -12.78 16.08 23.53
C TYR A 241 -12.84 14.61 23.08
N ASP A 242 -13.37 14.36 21.88
CA ASP A 242 -13.44 13.02 21.31
C ASP A 242 -12.05 12.48 20.96
N ALA A 243 -11.17 13.36 20.47
CA ALA A 243 -9.77 13.03 20.22
C ALA A 243 -9.04 12.62 21.50
N GLU A 244 -9.24 13.37 22.59
CA GLU A 244 -8.69 13.05 23.91
C GLU A 244 -9.14 11.66 24.36
N ALA A 245 -10.45 11.39 24.31
CA ALA A 245 -11.01 10.11 24.72
C ALA A 245 -10.46 8.94 23.88
N ALA A 246 -10.31 9.12 22.56
CA ALA A 246 -9.77 8.09 21.67
C ALA A 246 -8.27 7.84 21.92
N LEU A 247 -7.48 8.91 22.08
CA LEU A 247 -6.04 8.81 22.37
C LEU A 247 -5.78 8.20 23.75
N GLN A 248 -6.56 8.60 24.76
CA GLN A 248 -6.53 7.98 26.08
C GLN A 248 -6.79 6.48 25.96
N ALA A 249 -7.89 6.08 25.32
CA ALA A 249 -8.25 4.67 25.17
C ALA A 249 -7.11 3.86 24.52
N LEU A 250 -6.48 4.38 23.46
CA LEU A 250 -5.34 3.74 22.81
C LEU A 250 -4.09 3.68 23.70
N ALA A 251 -3.78 4.74 24.44
CA ALA A 251 -2.59 4.80 25.29
C ALA A 251 -2.70 3.84 26.49
N THR A 252 -3.89 3.74 27.09
CA THR A 252 -4.15 2.95 28.29
C THR A 252 -4.57 1.50 28.01
N ASP A 253 -4.72 1.08 26.75
CA ASP A 253 -5.16 -0.28 26.44
C ASP A 253 -4.07 -1.30 26.80
N VAL A 254 -4.32 -2.08 27.86
CA VAL A 254 -3.44 -3.16 28.35
C VAL A 254 -4.09 -4.54 28.10
N THR A 255 -5.26 -4.62 27.45
CA THR A 255 -6.06 -5.86 27.43
C THR A 255 -5.41 -7.00 26.63
N ASP A 256 -5.54 -8.22 27.15
CA ASP A 256 -4.77 -9.42 26.77
C ASP A 256 -5.15 -10.10 25.44
N GLY A 257 -5.96 -9.47 24.57
CA GLY A 257 -6.36 -10.04 23.29
C GLY A 257 -6.57 -8.95 22.24
N ALA A 258 -5.79 -9.01 21.16
CA ALA A 258 -5.60 -7.93 20.17
C ALA A 258 -4.96 -6.65 20.74
N LYS A 259 -3.89 -6.83 21.54
CA LYS A 259 -3.11 -5.75 22.18
C LYS A 259 -2.76 -4.63 21.21
N VAL A 260 -3.16 -3.40 21.55
CA VAL A 260 -2.53 -2.21 20.98
C VAL A 260 -1.04 -2.28 21.28
N GLY A 261 -0.21 -2.38 20.23
CA GLY A 261 1.23 -2.51 20.38
C GLY A 261 1.85 -1.29 21.07
N PHE A 262 2.94 -1.49 21.83
CA PHE A 262 3.62 -0.42 22.57
C PHE A 262 3.92 0.82 21.72
N ARG A 263 4.29 0.64 20.45
CA ARG A 263 4.49 1.75 19.51
C ARG A 263 3.26 2.67 19.43
N VAL A 264 2.09 2.10 19.18
CA VAL A 264 0.84 2.86 19.07
C VAL A 264 0.46 3.48 20.41
N ARG A 265 0.67 2.77 21.53
CA ARG A 265 0.40 3.31 22.86
C ARG A 265 1.26 4.53 23.20
N ILE A 266 2.56 4.45 22.92
CA ILE A 266 3.50 5.55 23.14
C ILE A 266 3.15 6.73 22.22
N GLN A 267 2.91 6.48 20.93
CA GLN A 267 2.50 7.52 19.99
C GLN A 267 1.17 8.17 20.38
N ALA A 268 0.19 7.38 20.85
CA ALA A 268 -1.07 7.89 21.36
C ALA A 268 -0.83 8.80 22.58
N ALA A 269 0.03 8.40 23.52
CA ALA A 269 0.39 9.23 24.67
C ALA A 269 1.12 10.52 24.28
N GLN A 270 2.04 10.48 23.31
CA GLN A 270 2.70 11.68 22.77
C GLN A 270 1.67 12.68 22.22
N GLN A 271 0.74 12.20 21.40
CA GLN A 271 -0.31 13.02 20.79
C GLN A 271 -1.32 13.51 21.83
N TRP A 272 -1.62 12.70 22.84
CA TRP A 272 -2.48 13.07 23.96
C TRP A 272 -1.86 14.15 24.83
N ALA A 273 -0.53 14.23 24.94
CA ALA A 273 0.15 15.20 25.78
C ALA A 273 -0.12 16.66 25.40
N SER A 274 -0.54 16.96 24.15
CA SER A 274 -0.97 18.30 23.75
C SER A 274 -2.34 18.69 24.31
N LEU A 275 -3.19 17.71 24.62
CA LEU A 275 -4.53 17.89 25.18
C LEU A 275 -4.50 17.76 26.72
N ASN A 276 -3.77 16.77 27.23
CA ASN A 276 -3.67 16.45 28.64
C ASN A 276 -2.30 15.87 29.00
N ARG A 277 -1.35 16.77 29.25
CA ARG A 277 0.04 16.42 29.54
C ARG A 277 0.20 15.55 30.78
N GLU A 278 -0.55 15.82 31.84
CA GLU A 278 -0.41 15.13 33.12
C GLU A 278 -0.72 13.63 32.98
N ARG A 279 -1.90 13.31 32.42
CA ARG A 279 -2.32 11.92 32.20
C ARG A 279 -1.45 11.20 31.17
N ALA A 280 -1.04 11.88 30.10
CA ALA A 280 -0.11 11.29 29.13
C ALA A 280 1.24 10.92 29.77
N VAL A 281 1.78 11.78 30.64
CA VAL A 281 3.01 11.53 31.39
C VAL A 281 2.85 10.34 32.34
N GLU A 282 1.71 10.20 33.01
CA GLU A 282 1.42 9.03 33.87
C GLU A 282 1.51 7.73 33.09
N VAL A 283 0.88 7.65 31.91
CA VAL A 283 0.91 6.43 31.07
C VAL A 283 2.30 6.11 30.56
N LEU A 284 3.06 7.12 30.10
CA LEU A 284 4.44 6.90 29.67
C LEU A 284 5.33 6.41 30.82
N TRP A 285 5.12 6.90 32.04
CA TRP A 285 5.82 6.39 33.23
C TRP A 285 5.47 4.94 33.54
N GLN A 286 4.20 4.55 33.41
CA GLN A 286 3.78 3.16 33.58
C GLN A 286 4.50 2.24 32.57
N ILE A 287 4.60 2.66 31.30
CA ILE A 287 5.33 1.88 30.27
C ILE A 287 6.82 1.81 30.60
N ALA A 288 7.46 2.94 30.93
CA ALA A 288 8.88 3.03 31.22
C ALA A 288 9.31 2.19 32.45
N ARG A 289 8.46 2.15 33.49
CA ARG A 289 8.75 1.45 34.75
C ARG A 289 8.28 0.00 34.79
N SER A 290 7.37 -0.41 33.92
CA SER A 290 6.86 -1.78 33.94
C SER A 290 7.98 -2.78 33.59
N PRO A 291 8.22 -3.79 34.44
CA PRO A 291 9.18 -4.86 34.15
C PRO A 291 8.70 -5.80 33.03
N GLU A 292 7.39 -5.82 32.75
CA GLU A 292 6.80 -6.63 31.67
C GLU A 292 7.00 -6.01 30.28
N THR A 293 7.30 -4.70 30.23
CA THR A 293 7.59 -3.99 28.99
C THR A 293 9.01 -4.32 28.52
N PRO A 294 9.21 -4.75 27.26
CA PRO A 294 10.55 -4.95 26.71
C PRO A 294 11.41 -3.67 26.78
N TRP A 295 12.71 -3.83 27.05
CA TRP A 295 13.65 -2.72 27.23
C TRP A 295 13.58 -1.63 26.16
N TYR A 296 13.44 -2.01 24.89
CA TYR A 296 13.28 -1.08 23.78
C TYR A 296 12.15 -0.07 24.03
N TRP A 297 10.97 -0.56 24.42
CA TRP A 297 9.79 0.28 24.65
C TRP A 297 9.86 1.05 25.97
N ARG A 298 10.57 0.53 26.98
CA ARG A 298 10.85 1.25 28.22
C ARG A 298 11.73 2.48 27.96
N ILE A 299 12.79 2.29 27.17
CA ILE A 299 13.71 3.37 26.76
C ILE A 299 12.95 4.38 25.91
N GLU A 300 12.14 3.92 24.95
CA GLU A 300 11.35 4.83 24.11
C GLU A 300 10.37 5.67 24.94
N ALA A 301 9.63 5.07 25.87
CA ALA A 301 8.73 5.82 26.74
C ALA A 301 9.48 6.83 27.64
N ALA A 302 10.65 6.47 28.16
CA ALA A 302 11.50 7.37 28.94
C ALA A 302 12.10 8.50 28.11
N PHE A 303 12.49 8.22 26.86
CA PHE A 303 12.92 9.24 25.89
C PHE A 303 11.80 10.26 25.66
N GLU A 304 10.57 9.80 25.42
CA GLU A 304 9.42 10.68 25.22
C GLU A 304 9.06 11.51 26.46
N LEU A 305 9.17 10.93 27.64
CA LEU A 305 9.05 11.69 28.89
C LEU A 305 10.10 12.81 28.96
N ALA A 306 11.35 12.54 28.56
CA ALA A 306 12.39 13.56 28.52
C ALA A 306 12.11 14.65 27.46
N MET A 307 11.56 14.28 26.30
CA MET A 307 11.08 15.21 25.27
C MET A 307 9.97 16.13 25.82
N LEU A 308 9.04 15.58 26.61
CA LEU A 308 8.03 16.30 27.38
C LEU A 308 8.61 17.04 28.60
N LYS A 309 9.93 17.26 28.67
CA LYS A 309 10.65 17.99 29.72
C LYS A 309 10.47 17.43 31.13
N VAL A 310 10.15 16.14 31.27
CA VAL A 310 10.14 15.45 32.57
C VAL A 310 11.58 15.12 32.96
N ARG A 311 12.20 16.00 33.77
CA ARG A 311 13.63 15.90 34.14
C ARG A 311 14.03 14.54 34.75
N ALA A 312 13.14 13.91 35.50
CA ALA A 312 13.40 12.61 36.12
C ALA A 312 13.59 11.48 35.07
N ALA A 313 13.00 11.60 33.88
CA ALA A 313 13.14 10.58 32.84
C ALA A 313 14.52 10.60 32.18
N TYR A 314 15.13 11.79 32.01
CA TYR A 314 16.51 11.88 31.55
C TYR A 314 17.49 11.21 32.53
N LYS A 315 17.28 11.43 33.85
CA LYS A 315 18.09 10.77 34.88
C LYS A 315 17.94 9.24 34.83
N LEU A 316 16.72 8.76 34.66
CA LEU A 316 16.44 7.33 34.50
C LEU A 316 17.21 6.71 33.31
N LEU A 317 17.26 7.40 32.18
CA LEU A 317 18.02 6.93 31.01
C LEU A 317 19.52 6.85 31.29
N LEU A 318 20.08 7.81 32.05
CA LEU A 318 21.47 7.75 32.49
C LEU A 318 21.73 6.59 33.45
N GLU A 319 20.84 6.40 34.44
CA GLU A 319 20.91 5.28 35.40
C GLU A 319 20.88 3.92 34.66
N TRP A 320 20.07 3.79 33.61
CA TRP A 320 20.06 2.59 32.78
C TRP A 320 21.32 2.43 31.93
N GLY A 321 22.00 3.51 31.57
CA GLY A 321 23.29 3.46 30.88
C GLY A 321 24.39 2.83 31.73
N GLU A 322 24.28 2.98 33.05
CA GLU A 322 25.17 2.36 34.04
C GLU A 322 24.72 0.94 34.44
N ASN A 323 23.49 0.55 34.07
CA ASN A 323 22.93 -0.74 34.45
C ASN A 323 23.54 -1.89 33.64
N ARG A 324 24.19 -2.82 34.36
CA ARG A 324 24.82 -4.02 33.79
C ARG A 324 23.82 -5.07 33.31
N GLU A 325 22.56 -5.00 33.76
CA GLU A 325 21.48 -5.91 33.34
C GLU A 325 20.84 -5.50 32.02
N LEU A 326 21.19 -4.33 31.47
CA LEU A 326 20.70 -3.90 30.17
C LEU A 326 21.32 -4.77 29.06
N PRO A 327 20.50 -5.45 28.22
CA PRO A 327 20.99 -6.25 27.11
C PRO A 327 21.82 -5.40 26.14
N GLU A 328 22.91 -5.99 25.62
CA GLU A 328 23.85 -5.28 24.75
C GLU A 328 23.17 -4.75 23.48
N GLU A 329 22.19 -5.51 22.95
CA GLU A 329 21.46 -5.18 21.74
C GLU A 329 20.68 -3.86 21.88
N VAL A 330 20.25 -3.53 23.10
CA VAL A 330 19.46 -2.32 23.38
C VAL A 330 20.34 -1.19 23.94
N ARG A 331 21.57 -1.48 24.34
CA ARG A 331 22.51 -0.46 24.83
C ARG A 331 22.85 0.57 23.76
N GLY A 332 23.07 0.14 22.51
CA GLY A 332 23.25 1.05 21.38
C GLY A 332 22.04 1.94 21.13
N TYR A 333 20.83 1.40 21.32
CA TYR A 333 19.59 2.16 21.22
C TYR A 333 19.48 3.24 22.32
N LEU A 334 19.79 2.89 23.56
CA LEU A 334 19.81 3.82 24.69
C LEU A 334 20.79 4.98 24.45
N PHE A 335 22.02 4.70 24.02
CA PHE A 335 23.00 5.74 23.73
C PHE A 335 22.57 6.64 22.57
N SER A 336 21.94 6.09 21.54
CA SER A 336 21.34 6.87 20.45
C SER A 336 20.24 7.80 20.98
N ALA A 337 19.37 7.31 21.87
CA ALA A 337 18.32 8.11 22.50
C ALA A 337 18.90 9.25 23.36
N LEU A 338 19.90 8.98 24.20
CA LEU A 338 20.59 9.99 25.00
C LEU A 338 21.27 11.05 24.12
N SER A 339 22.01 10.63 23.09
CA SER A 339 22.66 11.54 22.15
C SER A 339 21.68 12.47 21.45
N LYS A 340 20.51 11.96 21.04
CA LYS A 340 19.42 12.78 20.49
C LYS A 340 18.88 13.80 21.50
N LEU A 341 18.73 13.42 22.77
CA LEU A 341 18.26 14.34 23.82
C LEU A 341 19.28 15.44 24.10
N ASP A 342 20.57 15.13 24.10
CA ASP A 342 21.64 16.12 24.29
C ASP A 342 21.69 17.12 23.12
N ALA A 343 21.52 16.64 21.88
CA ALA A 343 21.44 17.51 20.70
C ALA A 343 20.27 18.51 20.75
N GLN A 344 19.23 18.22 21.54
CA GLN A 344 18.06 19.09 21.69
C GLN A 344 18.12 20.02 22.90
N ARG A 345 19.22 20.00 23.68
CA ARG A 345 19.41 20.97 24.76
C ARG A 345 19.89 22.30 24.19
N PRO A 346 19.21 23.43 24.48
CA PRO A 346 19.80 24.74 24.22
C PRO A 346 21.05 24.89 25.10
N VAL A 347 22.15 25.31 24.49
CA VAL A 347 23.43 25.63 25.15
C VAL A 347 23.26 26.79 26.12
#